data_AF-A0A255R290-F1
#
_entry.id   AF-A0A255R290-F1
#
_cell.length_a   1.000
_cell.length_b   1.000
_cell.length_c   1.000
_cell.angle_alpha   90.00
_cell.angle_beta   90.00
_cell.angle_gamma   90.00
#
_symmetry.space_group_name_H-M   'P 1'
#
loop_
_entity.id
_entity.type
_entity.pdbx_description
1 polymer ?
#
loop_
_entity_poly.entity_id
_entity_poly.type
_entity_poly.pdbx_seq_one_letter_code
_entity_poly.pdbx_strand_id
1 'polypeptide(L)'
;MEKQRQEIFRSQWHDIHDIVLSEAKRQIKFNGKVDVQRLTEKLQKEIAKWPQGVLAQGMWFQSFHNAAPDKALNFMTEAMEQSFIEPDNNKLPSNSWYFVLAFVLTGIVAWLLHSRTNMSLIEQCFYPTLFLVVLNTFNVSFRNKRIAKAEKMIITNISHQMLDMEISLEKYIE
;
A
#
# COMPACT_ATOMS: atom_id res chain seq x y z
N MET A 1 2.51 26.32 25.77
CA MET A 1 2.56 24.87 26.04
C MET A 1 1.76 24.04 25.05
N GLU A 2 0.63 24.51 24.52
CA GLU A 2 -0.15 23.80 23.48
C GLU A 2 0.62 23.59 22.17
N LYS A 3 1.22 24.65 21.59
CA LYS A 3 2.01 24.54 20.35
C LYS A 3 3.13 23.47 20.42
N GLN A 4 3.80 23.39 21.57
CA GLN A 4 4.85 22.39 21.80
C GLN A 4 4.29 20.96 21.91
N ARG A 5 3.08 20.79 22.48
CA ARG A 5 2.40 19.48 22.52
C ARG A 5 1.95 19.03 21.14
N GLN A 6 1.42 19.95 20.32
CA GLN A 6 1.06 19.68 18.92
C GLN A 6 2.29 19.27 18.09
N GLU A 7 3.41 19.97 18.23
CA GLU A 7 4.65 19.61 17.53
C GLU A 7 5.16 18.21 17.90
N ILE A 8 5.14 17.86 19.19
CA ILE A 8 5.53 16.52 19.65
C ILE A 8 4.56 15.46 19.13
N PHE A 9 3.24 15.72 19.19
CA PHE A 9 2.23 14.81 18.66
C PHE A 9 2.44 14.56 17.16
N ARG A 10 2.60 15.61 16.34
CA ARG A 10 2.83 15.49 14.90
C ARG A 10 4.08 14.67 14.58
N SER A 11 5.16 14.88 15.34
CA SER A 11 6.37 14.08 15.22
C SER A 11 6.11 12.59 15.47
N GLN A 12 5.38 12.26 16.54
CA GLN A 12 5.07 10.86 16.85
C GLN A 12 4.08 10.23 15.89
N TRP A 13 3.09 11.00 15.45
CA TRP A 13 2.13 10.56 14.46
C TRP A 13 2.84 10.23 13.14
N HIS A 14 3.82 11.05 12.74
CA HIS A 14 4.64 10.78 11.58
C HIS A 14 5.45 9.46 11.71
N ASP A 15 6.02 9.19 12.88
CA ASP A 15 6.70 7.92 13.13
C ASP A 15 5.74 6.71 13.02
N ILE A 16 4.53 6.83 13.57
CA ILE A 16 3.48 5.81 13.47
C ILE A 16 3.03 5.64 12.01
N HIS A 17 2.89 6.75 11.27
CA HIS A 17 2.55 6.77 9.86
C HIS A 17 3.55 5.98 9.02
N ASP A 18 4.85 6.22 9.22
CA ASP A 18 5.90 5.49 8.51
C ASP A 18 5.88 3.99 8.84
N ILE A 19 5.66 3.62 10.11
CA ILE A 19 5.55 2.21 10.52
C ILE A 19 4.35 1.53 9.84
N VAL A 20 3.19 2.17 9.86
CA VAL A 20 1.95 1.64 9.28
C VAL A 20 2.07 1.54 7.76
N LEU A 21 2.58 2.57 7.08
CA LEU A 21 2.81 2.54 5.64
C LEU A 21 3.83 1.47 5.24
N SER A 22 4.88 1.26 6.04
CA SER A 22 5.86 0.19 5.82
C SER A 22 5.21 -1.20 5.90
N GLU A 23 4.34 -1.43 6.88
CA GLU A 23 3.59 -2.68 7.00
C GLU A 23 2.60 -2.85 5.84
N ALA A 24 1.89 -1.79 5.43
CA ALA A 24 1.02 -1.83 4.26
C ALA A 24 1.79 -2.24 2.98
N LYS A 25 2.95 -1.61 2.72
CA LYS A 25 3.83 -1.98 1.60
C LYS A 25 4.28 -3.44 1.69
N ARG A 26 4.61 -3.92 2.89
CA ARG A 26 4.98 -5.32 3.12
C ARG A 26 3.83 -6.26 2.76
N GLN A 27 2.61 -5.98 3.20
CA GLN A 27 1.44 -6.79 2.90
C GLN A 27 1.13 -6.82 1.40
N ILE A 28 1.22 -5.68 0.70
CA ILE A 28 1.06 -5.63 -0.77
C ILE A 28 2.10 -6.52 -1.46
N LYS A 29 3.37 -6.47 -1.01
CA LYS A 29 4.44 -7.27 -1.60
C LYS A 29 4.23 -8.78 -1.45
N PHE A 30 3.73 -9.24 -0.30
CA PHE A 30 3.56 -10.67 -0.01
C PHE A 30 2.20 -11.22 -0.44
N ASN A 31 1.13 -10.46 -0.23
CA ASN A 31 -0.25 -10.92 -0.39
C ASN A 31 -0.97 -10.28 -1.58
N GLY A 32 -0.37 -9.27 -2.22
CA GLY A 32 -0.98 -8.53 -3.33
C GLY A 32 -2.19 -7.68 -2.93
N LYS A 33 -2.43 -7.50 -1.63
CA LYS A 33 -3.48 -6.66 -1.03
C LYS A 33 -3.10 -6.25 0.39
N VAL A 34 -3.75 -5.22 0.91
CA VAL A 34 -3.63 -4.82 2.32
C VAL A 34 -4.73 -5.50 3.14
N ASP A 35 -4.35 -6.09 4.27
CA ASP A 35 -5.27 -6.55 5.29
C ASP A 35 -5.52 -5.41 6.28
N VAL A 36 -6.69 -4.81 6.16
CA VAL A 36 -7.13 -3.63 6.88
C VAL A 36 -7.25 -3.89 8.38
N GLN A 37 -7.68 -5.09 8.77
CA GLN A 37 -7.80 -5.47 10.18
C GLN A 37 -6.40 -5.54 10.80
N ARG A 38 -5.49 -6.25 10.15
CA ARG A 38 -4.10 -6.36 10.62
C ARG A 38 -3.38 -5.00 10.63
N LEU A 39 -3.69 -4.13 9.68
CA LEU A 39 -3.15 -2.77 9.63
C LEU A 39 -3.69 -1.91 10.78
N THR A 40 -4.98 -2.05 11.09
CA THR A 40 -5.64 -1.36 12.22
C THR A 40 -5.08 -1.85 13.56
N GLU A 41 -4.92 -3.15 13.75
CA GLU A 41 -4.27 -3.73 14.94
C GLU A 41 -2.85 -3.19 15.11
N LYS A 42 -2.12 -3.03 14.00
CA LYS A 42 -0.77 -2.47 14.00
C LYS A 42 -0.79 -1.01 14.45
N LEU A 43 -1.70 -0.19 13.91
CA LEU A 43 -1.89 1.20 14.32
C LEU A 43 -2.21 1.31 15.81
N GLN A 44 -3.24 0.58 16.28
CA GLN A 44 -3.66 0.55 17.68
C GLN A 44 -2.52 0.12 18.62
N LYS A 45 -1.70 -0.85 18.20
CA LYS A 45 -0.53 -1.30 18.97
C LYS A 45 0.53 -0.20 19.11
N GLU A 46 0.74 0.62 18.08
CA GLU A 46 1.68 1.73 18.16
C GLU A 46 1.12 2.89 19.00
N ILE A 47 -0.18 3.21 18.85
CA ILE A 47 -0.91 4.20 19.68
C ILE A 47 -0.88 3.82 21.16
N ALA A 48 -1.07 2.54 21.48
CA ALA A 48 -1.06 2.03 22.86
C ALA A 48 0.29 2.23 23.58
N LYS A 49 1.38 2.56 22.86
CA LYS A 49 2.68 2.88 23.46
C LYS A 49 2.76 4.29 24.03
N TRP A 50 1.88 5.21 23.60
CA TRP A 50 1.84 6.58 24.11
C TRP A 50 1.70 6.66 25.65
N PRO A 51 0.72 5.99 26.28
CA PRO A 51 0.61 5.99 27.74
C PRO A 51 1.71 5.20 28.45
N GLN A 52 2.40 4.29 27.77
CA GLN A 52 3.39 3.39 28.36
C GLN A 52 4.79 4.01 28.51
N GLY A 53 5.03 5.20 27.94
CA GLY A 53 6.34 5.85 28.06
C GLY A 53 7.47 5.22 27.23
N VAL A 54 7.16 4.28 26.33
CA VAL A 54 8.15 3.47 25.60
C VAL A 54 8.84 4.24 24.47
N LEU A 55 8.18 5.28 23.93
CA LEU A 55 8.84 6.26 23.08
C LEU A 55 9.53 7.28 23.99
N ALA A 56 10.77 7.69 23.72
CA ALA A 56 11.54 8.64 24.56
C ALA A 56 10.83 10.00 24.82
N GLN A 57 9.74 10.26 24.09
CA GLN A 57 8.83 11.38 24.22
C GLN A 57 7.56 11.09 25.06
N GLY A 58 7.33 9.89 25.60
CA GLY A 58 6.09 9.50 26.31
C GLY A 58 5.74 10.33 27.55
N MET A 59 6.67 11.20 27.98
CA MET A 59 6.41 12.32 28.88
C MET A 59 5.34 13.30 28.35
N TRP A 60 5.16 13.42 27.03
CA TRP A 60 4.17 14.34 26.45
C TRP A 60 2.74 13.86 26.75
N PHE A 61 2.44 12.57 26.62
CA PHE A 61 1.10 12.06 26.86
C PHE A 61 0.79 12.05 28.36
N GLN A 62 1.78 11.70 29.19
CA GLN A 62 1.63 11.78 30.64
C GLN A 62 1.46 13.22 31.12
N SER A 63 2.20 14.18 30.57
CA SER A 63 2.00 15.60 30.87
C SER A 63 0.67 16.15 30.33
N PHE A 64 0.21 15.66 29.17
CA PHE A 64 -1.11 15.98 28.64
C PHE A 64 -2.23 15.45 29.54
N HIS A 65 -2.14 14.19 29.98
CA HIS A 65 -3.06 13.59 30.93
C HIS A 65 -3.09 14.32 32.27
N ASN A 66 -1.94 14.73 32.80
CA ASN A 66 -1.87 15.51 34.05
C ASN A 66 -2.44 16.92 33.91
N ALA A 67 -2.32 17.55 32.74
CA ALA A 67 -2.82 18.90 32.51
C ALA A 67 -4.32 18.94 32.17
N ALA A 68 -4.82 17.95 31.43
CA ALA A 68 -6.21 17.87 30.97
C ALA A 68 -6.66 16.39 30.87
N PRO A 69 -7.00 15.74 31.99
CA PRO A 69 -7.28 14.31 32.04
C PRO A 69 -8.47 13.89 31.18
N ASP A 70 -9.55 14.69 31.18
CA ASP A 70 -10.75 14.40 30.38
C ASP A 70 -10.47 14.49 28.87
N LYS A 71 -9.70 15.49 28.44
CA LYS A 71 -9.28 15.63 27.03
C LYS A 71 -8.36 14.49 26.60
N ALA A 72 -7.43 14.10 27.46
CA ALA A 72 -6.50 13.00 27.19
C ALA A 72 -7.20 11.63 27.13
N LEU A 73 -8.24 11.42 27.95
CA LEU A 73 -9.07 10.22 27.88
C LEU A 73 -9.84 10.18 26.55
N ASN A 74 -10.51 11.27 26.19
CA ASN A 74 -11.25 11.35 24.93
C ASN A 74 -10.34 11.17 23.71
N PHE A 75 -9.14 11.76 23.73
CA PHE A 75 -8.13 11.57 22.70
C PHE A 75 -7.76 10.09 22.54
N MET A 76 -7.51 9.36 23.63
CA MET A 76 -7.13 7.95 23.55
C MET A 76 -8.30 7.06 23.10
N THR A 77 -9.52 7.35 23.54
CA THR A 77 -10.71 6.63 23.09
C THR A 77 -10.87 6.78 21.58
N GLU A 78 -10.84 8.02 21.07
CA GLU A 78 -10.94 8.30 19.64
C GLU A 78 -9.79 7.64 18.86
N ALA A 79 -8.55 7.76 19.35
CA ALA A 79 -7.37 7.17 18.69
C ALA A 79 -7.46 5.64 18.60
N MET A 80 -8.04 4.97 19.60
CA MET A 80 -8.21 3.52 19.63
C MET A 80 -9.41 3.04 18.80
N GLU A 81 -10.45 3.86 18.65
CA GLU A 81 -11.62 3.57 17.82
C GLU A 81 -11.35 3.74 16.32
N GLN A 82 -10.32 4.50 15.95
CA GLN A 82 -9.92 4.65 14.56
C GLN A 82 -9.57 3.31 13.91
N SER A 83 -10.10 3.14 12.70
CA SER A 83 -9.88 1.96 11.88
C SER A 83 -9.72 2.36 10.42
N PHE A 84 -8.95 1.55 9.69
CA PHE A 84 -8.83 1.74 8.25
C PHE A 84 -10.09 1.26 7.54
N ILE A 85 -10.47 1.96 6.48
CA ILE A 85 -11.51 1.54 5.54
C ILE A 85 -10.81 0.82 4.37
N GLU A 86 -11.39 -0.30 3.93
CA GLU A 86 -10.86 -1.03 2.78
C GLU A 86 -10.89 -0.16 1.52
N PRO A 87 -9.75 0.02 0.82
CA PRO A 87 -9.74 0.82 -0.39
C PRO A 87 -10.47 0.08 -1.54
N ASP A 88 -11.24 0.80 -2.34
CA ASP A 88 -12.04 0.22 -3.46
C ASP A 88 -11.23 -0.68 -4.41
N ASN A 89 -9.93 -0.40 -4.55
CA ASN A 89 -8.99 -1.17 -5.38
C ASN A 89 -7.87 -1.83 -4.54
N ASN A 90 -8.23 -2.49 -3.43
CA ASN A 90 -7.28 -3.12 -2.51
C ASN A 90 -6.48 -4.30 -3.11
N LYS A 91 -6.83 -4.78 -4.31
CA LYS A 91 -6.18 -5.95 -4.93
C LYS A 91 -5.33 -5.54 -6.13
N LEU A 92 -4.10 -6.05 -6.19
CA LEU A 92 -3.24 -5.89 -7.37
C LEU A 92 -3.91 -6.49 -8.62
N PRO A 93 -3.74 -5.83 -9.79
CA PRO A 93 -4.36 -6.29 -11.03
C PRO A 93 -3.83 -7.66 -11.45
N SER A 94 -4.74 -8.60 -11.72
CA SER A 94 -4.40 -9.89 -12.31
C SER A 94 -4.15 -9.75 -13.82
N ASN A 95 -3.14 -10.47 -14.33
CA ASN A 95 -2.75 -10.47 -15.74
C ASN A 95 -2.95 -11.84 -16.41
N SER A 96 -3.80 -12.71 -15.86
CA SER A 96 -4.02 -14.04 -16.43
C SER A 96 -4.49 -14.00 -17.89
N TRP A 97 -5.26 -12.98 -18.27
CA TRP A 97 -5.76 -12.79 -19.65
C TRP A 97 -4.65 -12.55 -20.68
N TYR A 98 -3.51 -11.98 -20.26
CA TYR A 98 -2.37 -11.72 -21.15
C TYR A 98 -1.81 -13.01 -21.74
N PHE A 99 -1.72 -14.09 -20.95
CA PHE A 99 -1.18 -15.36 -21.43
C PHE A 99 -2.05 -15.99 -22.49
N VAL A 100 -3.37 -15.89 -22.34
CA VAL A 100 -4.34 -16.32 -23.34
C VAL A 100 -4.15 -15.54 -24.64
N LEU A 101 -4.05 -14.21 -24.53
CA LEU A 101 -3.88 -13.34 -25.69
C LEU A 101 -2.53 -13.56 -26.39
N ALA A 102 -1.45 -13.75 -25.62
CA ALA A 102 -0.11 -14.06 -26.11
C ALA A 102 -0.08 -15.38 -26.87
N PHE A 103 -0.74 -16.42 -26.35
CA PHE A 103 -0.81 -17.73 -27.00
C PHE A 103 -1.57 -17.66 -28.32
N VAL A 104 -2.73 -16.99 -28.34
CA VAL A 104 -3.53 -16.79 -29.56
C VAL A 104 -2.74 -16.02 -30.61
N LEU A 105 -2.09 -14.90 -30.25
CA LEU A 105 -1.30 -14.10 -31.18
C LEU A 105 -0.10 -14.88 -31.73
N THR A 106 0.59 -15.64 -30.88
CA THR A 106 1.73 -16.47 -31.32
C THR A 106 1.26 -17.56 -32.30
N GLY A 107 0.09 -18.17 -32.04
CA GLY A 107 -0.52 -19.14 -32.95
C GLY A 107 -0.90 -18.55 -34.31
N ILE A 108 -1.44 -17.32 -34.33
CA ILE A 108 -1.75 -16.59 -35.58
C ILE A 108 -0.47 -16.30 -36.37
N VAL A 109 0.60 -15.85 -35.69
CA VAL A 109 1.89 -15.58 -36.34
C VAL A 109 2.48 -16.85 -36.94
N ALA A 110 2.46 -17.97 -36.21
CA ALA A 110 2.92 -19.27 -36.70
C ALA A 110 2.12 -19.74 -37.92
N TRP A 111 0.79 -19.64 -37.86
CA TRP A 111 -0.09 -20.01 -38.96
C TRP A 111 0.13 -19.16 -40.21
N LEU A 112 0.30 -17.84 -40.03
CA LEU A 112 0.52 -16.90 -41.13
C LEU A 112 1.87 -17.14 -41.81
N LEU A 113 2.93 -17.38 -41.03
CA LEU A 113 4.24 -17.75 -41.56
C LEU A 113 4.16 -19.05 -42.36
N HIS A 114 3.52 -20.09 -41.82
CA HIS A 114 3.36 -21.36 -42.51
C HIS A 114 2.53 -21.24 -43.81
N SER A 115 1.47 -20.45 -43.81
CA SER A 115 0.53 -20.37 -44.94
C SER A 115 0.96 -19.41 -46.06
N ARG A 116 1.80 -18.41 -45.75
CA ARG A 116 2.14 -17.32 -46.68
C ARG A 116 3.62 -17.27 -47.08
N THR A 117 4.48 -18.09 -46.46
CA THR A 117 5.92 -18.02 -46.72
C THR A 117 6.51 -19.41 -47.01
N ASN A 118 7.42 -19.50 -47.98
CA ASN A 118 8.26 -20.68 -48.22
C ASN A 118 9.47 -20.69 -47.27
N MET A 119 9.30 -20.25 -46.02
CA MET A 119 10.36 -20.25 -45.02
C MET A 119 10.71 -21.68 -44.60
N SER A 120 11.98 -21.89 -44.24
CA SER A 120 12.45 -23.16 -43.70
C SER A 120 11.74 -23.51 -42.38
N LEU A 121 11.68 -24.79 -42.03
CA LEU A 121 11.11 -25.24 -40.75
C LEU A 121 11.76 -24.54 -39.54
N ILE A 122 13.05 -24.22 -39.64
CA ILE A 122 13.80 -23.52 -38.58
C ILE A 122 13.27 -22.09 -38.41
N GLU A 123 13.06 -21.35 -39.49
CA GLU A 123 12.51 -20.00 -39.47
C GLU A 123 11.05 -19.98 -38.98
N GLN A 124 10.24 -20.95 -39.41
CA GLN A 124 8.84 -21.09 -38.99
C GLN A 124 8.71 -21.34 -37.48
N CYS A 125 9.70 -21.98 -36.85
CA CYS A 125 9.74 -22.13 -35.39
C CYS A 125 10.38 -20.93 -34.70
N PHE A 126 11.42 -20.32 -35.28
CA PHE A 126 12.18 -19.24 -34.64
C PHE A 126 11.37 -17.95 -34.49
N TYR A 127 10.66 -17.50 -35.53
CA TYR A 127 9.96 -16.22 -35.50
C TYR A 127 8.80 -16.16 -34.50
N PRO A 128 7.93 -17.18 -34.35
CA PRO A 128 6.92 -17.20 -33.29
C PRO A 128 7.53 -17.21 -31.89
N THR A 129 8.64 -17.93 -31.67
CA THR A 129 9.35 -17.92 -30.39
C THR A 129 9.96 -16.55 -30.09
N LEU A 130 10.59 -15.91 -31.06
CA LEU A 130 11.12 -14.55 -30.94
C LEU A 130 9.99 -13.55 -30.64
N PHE A 131 8.87 -13.66 -31.33
CA PHE A 131 7.68 -12.84 -31.09
C PHE A 131 7.18 -12.98 -29.65
N LEU A 132 7.10 -14.21 -29.13
CA LEU A 132 6.69 -14.47 -27.75
C LEU A 132 7.68 -13.85 -26.74
N VAL A 133 8.98 -13.98 -26.96
CA VAL A 133 10.02 -13.39 -26.09
C VAL A 133 9.91 -11.86 -26.06
N VAL A 134 9.73 -11.23 -27.22
CA VAL A 134 9.55 -9.78 -27.34
C VAL A 134 8.27 -9.34 -26.63
N LEU A 135 7.15 -10.02 -26.90
CA LEU A 135 5.86 -9.74 -26.27
C LEU A 135 5.94 -9.85 -24.74
N ASN A 136 6.64 -10.85 -24.22
CA ASN A 136 6.82 -11.06 -22.78
C ASN A 136 7.67 -9.97 -22.15
N THR A 137 8.73 -9.53 -22.84
CA THR A 137 9.60 -8.43 -22.40
C THR A 137 8.79 -7.13 -22.24
N PHE A 138 7.96 -6.79 -23.23
CA PHE A 138 7.06 -5.64 -23.12
C PHE A 138 6.04 -5.80 -22.00
N ASN A 139 5.43 -6.98 -21.88
CA ASN A 139 4.44 -7.25 -20.84
C ASN A 139 5.00 -7.14 -19.42
N VAL A 140 6.23 -7.60 -19.17
CA VAL A 140 6.89 -7.41 -17.87
C VAL A 140 6.99 -5.93 -17.52
N SER A 141 7.38 -5.09 -18.47
CA SER A 141 7.44 -3.62 -18.27
C SER A 141 6.05 -3.03 -17.97
N PHE A 142 5.03 -3.36 -18.76
CA PHE A 142 3.66 -2.88 -18.54
C PHE A 142 3.05 -3.41 -17.24
N ARG A 143 3.33 -4.66 -16.88
CA ARG A 143 2.91 -5.28 -15.62
C ARG A 143 3.50 -4.52 -14.44
N ASN A 144 4.81 -4.29 -14.45
CA ASN A 144 5.50 -3.59 -13.35
C ASN A 144 4.96 -2.17 -13.20
N LYS A 145 4.72 -1.44 -14.30
CA LYS A 145 4.10 -0.11 -14.26
C LYS A 145 2.69 -0.14 -13.66
N ARG A 146 1.86 -1.11 -14.04
CA ARG A 146 0.48 -1.25 -13.51
C ARG A 146 0.48 -1.62 -12.03
N ILE A 147 1.34 -2.55 -11.62
CA ILE A 147 1.50 -2.93 -10.21
C ILE A 147 1.95 -1.72 -9.38
N ALA A 148 2.99 -1.00 -9.83
CA ALA A 148 3.47 0.20 -9.13
C ALA A 148 2.39 1.30 -9.02
N LYS A 149 1.57 1.47 -10.06
CA LYS A 149 0.44 2.41 -10.02
C LYS A 149 -0.63 1.98 -9.00
N ALA A 150 -0.98 0.70 -8.98
CA ALA A 150 -1.96 0.15 -8.02
C ALA A 150 -1.44 0.25 -6.57
N GLU A 151 -0.18 -0.14 -6.34
CA GLU A 151 0.48 0.01 -5.03
C GLU A 151 0.47 1.47 -4.57
N LYS A 152 0.87 2.40 -5.44
CA LYS A 152 0.83 3.83 -5.13
C LYS A 152 -0.58 4.28 -4.75
N MET A 153 -1.60 3.86 -5.48
CA MET A 153 -2.99 4.23 -5.19
C MET A 153 -3.44 3.71 -3.81
N ILE A 154 -3.14 2.45 -3.47
CA ILE A 154 -3.49 1.87 -2.17
C ILE A 154 -2.77 2.61 -1.04
N ILE A 155 -1.47 2.84 -1.17
CA ILE A 155 -0.65 3.55 -0.17
C ILE A 155 -1.11 5.00 -0.01
N THR A 156 -1.43 5.70 -1.09
CA THR A 156 -1.97 7.06 -1.03
C THR A 156 -3.32 7.11 -0.34
N ASN A 157 -4.21 6.13 -0.54
CA ASN A 157 -5.50 6.07 0.15
C ASN A 157 -5.29 5.88 1.67
N ILE A 158 -4.46 4.91 2.08
CA ILE A 158 -4.12 4.69 3.50
C ILE A 158 -3.51 5.96 4.10
N SER A 159 -2.57 6.59 3.40
CA SER A 159 -1.94 7.84 3.85
C SER A 159 -2.94 8.98 4.01
N HIS A 160 -3.97 9.06 3.16
CA HIS A 160 -5.02 10.06 3.29
C HIS A 160 -5.89 9.80 4.53
N GLN A 161 -6.30 8.54 4.74
CA GLN A 161 -7.04 8.16 5.94
C GLN A 161 -6.26 8.51 7.22
N MET A 162 -4.95 8.25 7.25
CA MET A 162 -4.10 8.61 8.40
C MET A 162 -3.98 10.13 8.61
N LEU A 163 -4.08 10.93 7.56
CA LEU A 163 -4.07 12.38 7.66
C LEU A 163 -5.40 12.91 8.21
N ASP A 164 -6.53 12.32 7.78
CA ASP A 164 -7.85 12.65 8.33
C ASP A 164 -7.93 12.30 9.84
N MET A 165 -7.34 11.15 10.21
CA MET A 165 -7.17 10.69 11.58
C MET A 165 -6.32 11.66 12.42
N GLU A 166 -5.20 12.16 11.88
CA GLU A 166 -4.34 13.16 12.53
C GLU A 166 -5.13 14.44 12.85
N ILE A 167 -5.87 14.95 11.86
CA ILE A 167 -6.66 16.18 12.00
C ILE A 167 -7.77 15.99 13.04
N SER A 168 -8.38 14.80 13.12
CA SER A 168 -9.37 14.51 14.16
C SER A 168 -8.76 14.55 15.55
N LEU A 169 -7.61 13.90 15.73
CA LEU A 169 -6.91 13.79 17.01
C LEU A 169 -6.31 15.12 17.49
N GLU A 170 -5.83 15.96 16.57
CA GLU A 170 -5.25 17.26 16.90
C GLU A 170 -6.24 18.19 17.63
N LYS A 171 -7.55 18.07 17.36
CA LYS A 171 -8.61 18.86 18.02
C LYS A 171 -8.72 18.65 19.53
N TYR A 172 -8.22 17.52 20.04
CA TYR A 172 -8.25 17.22 21.47
C TYR A 172 -7.01 17.74 22.21
N ILE A 173 -5.95 18.11 21.47
CA ILE A 173 -4.69 18.62 22.01
C ILE A 173 -4.72 20.15 22.18
N GLU A 174 -5.62 20.85 21.46
CA GLU A 174 -6.06 22.22 21.73
C GLU A 174 -6.78 22.33 23.09
#